data_AF-A0A1H5XEY0-F1
#
_entry.id   AF-A0A1H5XEY0-F1
#
_cell.length_a   1.000
_cell.length_b   1.000
_cell.length_c   1.000
_cell.angle_alpha   90.00
_cell.angle_beta   90.00
_cell.angle_gamma   90.00
#
_symmetry.space_group_name_H-M   'P 1'
#
loop_
_entity.id
_entity.type
_entity.pdbx_description
1 polymer ?
#
loop_
_entity_poly.entity_id
_entity_poly.type
_entity_poly.pdbx_seq_one_letter_code
_entity_poly.pdbx_strand_id
1 'polypeptide(L)'
;MKITAKQQGFTLIELMIVVAVIGVLAAVAMPQYQKYVGKSEAASALATLSALKTNIETYTLEQGQFPDDGDPNVKALLGLPSALSNAIAVTRTQSAAGSVIVNFNNIANASPSIKTTKIGLFREQDGTWSCGSSASTDSGLLPKGCTNKSGM
;
A
#
# COMPACT_ATOMS: atom_id res chain seq x y z
N MET A 1 10.03 -48.78 -41.75
CA MET A 1 10.26 -49.20 -40.36
C MET A 1 9.80 -48.08 -39.44
N LYS A 2 8.66 -48.24 -38.74
CA LYS A 2 8.16 -47.21 -37.80
C LYS A 2 8.91 -47.38 -36.48
N ILE A 3 9.67 -46.37 -36.06
CA ILE A 3 10.26 -46.30 -34.72
C ILE A 3 9.16 -45.83 -33.77
N THR A 4 8.55 -46.75 -33.03
CA THR A 4 7.61 -46.41 -31.97
C THR A 4 8.41 -46.07 -30.72
N ALA A 5 8.53 -44.78 -30.39
CA ALA A 5 9.16 -44.35 -29.15
C ALA A 5 8.35 -44.88 -27.95
N LYS A 6 9.00 -45.66 -27.07
CA LYS A 6 8.38 -46.19 -25.85
C LYS A 6 8.15 -45.00 -24.91
N GLN A 7 6.89 -44.68 -24.61
CA GLN A 7 6.53 -43.59 -23.71
C GLN A 7 7.00 -43.96 -22.29
N GLN A 8 8.08 -43.33 -21.81
CA GLN A 8 8.55 -43.46 -20.43
C GLN A 8 7.67 -42.58 -19.53
N GLY A 9 6.83 -43.22 -18.72
CA GLY A 9 6.02 -42.54 -17.71
C GLY A 9 6.83 -42.21 -16.45
N PHE A 10 6.44 -41.15 -15.75
CA PHE A 10 6.94 -40.81 -14.42
C PHE A 10 6.45 -41.83 -13.39
N THR A 11 7.29 -42.24 -12.45
CA THR A 11 6.85 -43.12 -11.35
C THR A 11 6.07 -42.33 -10.30
N LEU A 12 5.14 -43.00 -9.61
CA LEU A 12 4.39 -42.38 -8.50
C LEU A 12 5.31 -41.90 -7.38
N ILE A 13 6.42 -42.62 -7.12
CA ILE A 13 7.38 -42.25 -6.09
C ILE A 13 8.18 -40.99 -6.48
N GLU A 14 8.59 -40.84 -7.74
CA GLU A 14 9.25 -39.62 -8.22
C GLU A 14 8.32 -38.41 -8.09
N LEU A 15 7.03 -38.56 -8.41
CA LEU A 15 6.06 -37.49 -8.27
C LEU A 15 5.83 -37.10 -6.80
N MET A 16 5.77 -38.07 -5.89
CA MET A 16 5.63 -37.80 -4.45
C MET A 16 6.82 -37.02 -3.87
N ILE A 17 8.05 -37.37 -4.25
CA ILE A 17 9.25 -36.65 -3.79
C ILE A 17 9.23 -35.20 -4.31
N VAL A 18 8.88 -35.00 -5.59
CA VAL A 18 8.81 -33.66 -6.18
C VAL A 18 7.78 -32.79 -5.45
N VAL A 19 6.58 -33.33 -5.16
CA VAL A 19 5.55 -32.59 -4.41
C VAL A 19 6.02 -32.25 -3.00
N ALA A 20 6.73 -33.18 -2.32
CA ALA A 20 7.28 -32.93 -0.99
C ALA A 20 8.29 -31.77 -1.00
N VAL A 21 9.22 -31.75 -1.96
CA VAL A 21 10.22 -30.67 -2.09
C VAL A 21 9.55 -29.33 -2.41
N ILE A 22 8.61 -29.30 -3.35
CA ILE A 22 7.85 -28.07 -3.69
C ILE A 22 7.06 -27.58 -2.47
N GLY A 23 6.48 -28.48 -1.68
CA GLY A 23 5.77 -28.13 -0.45
C GLY A 23 6.64 -27.38 0.56
N VAL A 24 7.87 -27.86 0.79
CA VAL A 24 8.84 -27.19 1.69
C VAL A 24 9.25 -25.83 1.16
N LEU A 25 9.57 -25.72 -0.14
CA LEU A 25 9.95 -24.45 -0.76
C LEU A 25 8.80 -23.43 -0.71
N ALA A 26 7.58 -23.86 -0.99
CA ALA A 26 6.40 -23.01 -0.96
C ALA A 26 6.11 -22.45 0.45
N ALA A 27 6.33 -23.24 1.51
CA ALA A 27 6.12 -22.80 2.88
C ALA A 27 7.00 -21.60 3.27
N VAL A 28 8.22 -21.51 2.73
CA VAL A 28 9.14 -20.38 2.96
C VAL A 28 8.91 -19.24 1.96
N ALA A 29 8.67 -19.58 0.69
CA ALA A 29 8.57 -18.59 -0.38
C ALA A 29 7.27 -17.77 -0.31
N MET A 30 6.13 -18.39 0.02
CA MET A 30 4.82 -17.72 0.07
C MET A 30 4.76 -16.52 1.03
N PRO A 31 5.17 -16.63 2.32
CA PRO A 31 5.13 -15.48 3.23
C PRO A 31 6.08 -14.36 2.79
N GLN A 32 7.25 -14.70 2.20
CA GLN A 32 8.18 -13.71 1.68
C GLN A 32 7.61 -12.98 0.46
N TYR A 33 6.99 -13.70 -0.48
CA TYR A 33 6.33 -13.13 -1.65
C TYR A 33 5.21 -12.17 -1.24
N GLN A 34 4.36 -12.56 -0.27
CA GLN A 34 3.31 -11.70 0.25
C GLN A 34 3.87 -10.37 0.81
N LYS A 35 4.95 -10.43 1.59
CA LYS A 35 5.63 -9.22 2.10
C LYS A 35 6.18 -8.34 0.97
N TYR A 36 6.75 -8.93 -0.08
CA TYR A 36 7.26 -8.18 -1.24
C TYR A 36 6.13 -7.44 -1.99
N VAL A 37 4.99 -8.11 -2.21
CA VAL A 37 3.82 -7.49 -2.84
C VAL A 37 3.28 -6.38 -1.94
N GLY A 38 3.12 -6.62 -0.64
CA GLY A 38 2.68 -5.59 0.31
C GLY A 38 3.58 -4.36 0.34
N LYS A 39 4.91 -4.53 0.26
CA LYS A 39 5.86 -3.41 0.15
C LYS A 39 5.71 -2.64 -1.17
N SER A 40 5.41 -3.34 -2.26
CA SER A 40 5.19 -2.72 -3.57
C SER A 40 3.89 -1.90 -3.57
N GLU A 41 2.81 -2.43 -2.98
CA GLU A 41 1.55 -1.71 -2.78
C GLU A 41 1.75 -0.48 -1.87
N ALA A 42 2.53 -0.61 -0.80
CA ALA A 42 2.89 0.48 0.10
C ALA A 42 3.63 1.63 -0.64
N ALA A 43 4.60 1.30 -1.49
CA ALA A 43 5.32 2.28 -2.31
C ALA A 43 4.41 2.93 -3.36
N SER A 44 3.52 2.16 -3.99
CA SER A 44 2.53 2.67 -4.94
C SER A 44 1.55 3.65 -4.28
N ALA A 45 1.05 3.32 -3.09
CA ALA A 45 0.20 4.21 -2.31
C ALA A 45 0.90 5.52 -1.97
N LEU A 46 2.18 5.47 -1.56
CA LEU A 46 2.96 6.68 -1.30
C LEU A 46 3.16 7.53 -2.56
N ALA A 47 3.34 6.92 -3.73
CA ALA A 47 3.42 7.64 -5.00
C ALA A 47 2.10 8.34 -5.33
N THR A 48 0.97 7.66 -5.17
CA THR A 48 -0.38 8.24 -5.32
C THR A 48 -0.57 9.43 -4.38
N LEU A 49 -0.22 9.28 -3.10
CA LEU A 49 -0.29 10.36 -2.13
C LEU A 49 0.62 11.54 -2.49
N SER A 50 1.82 11.25 -3.01
CA SER A 50 2.77 12.28 -3.42
C SER A 50 2.26 13.10 -4.61
N ALA A 51 1.49 12.50 -5.52
CA ALA A 51 0.84 13.22 -6.61
C ALA A 51 -0.22 14.21 -6.11
N LEU A 52 -0.87 13.91 -4.98
CA LEU A 52 -1.89 14.81 -4.37
C LEU A 52 -1.27 16.02 -3.68
N LYS A 53 0.00 15.96 -3.26
CA LYS A 53 0.67 17.05 -2.52
C LYS A 53 0.50 18.39 -3.22
N THR A 54 0.75 18.45 -4.52
CA THR A 54 0.65 19.71 -5.28
C THR A 54 -0.76 20.29 -5.21
N ASN A 55 -1.79 19.47 -5.41
CA ASN A 55 -3.18 19.92 -5.36
C ASN A 55 -3.58 20.39 -3.95
N ILE A 56 -3.07 19.71 -2.92
CA ILE A 56 -3.27 20.08 -1.52
C ILE A 56 -2.59 21.40 -1.19
N GLU A 57 -1.36 21.63 -1.67
CA GLU A 57 -0.67 22.91 -1.50
C GLU A 57 -1.44 24.04 -2.17
N THR A 58 -1.85 23.86 -3.43
CA THR A 58 -2.66 24.85 -4.15
C THR A 58 -3.94 25.17 -3.39
N TYR A 59 -4.69 24.15 -2.94
CA TYR A 59 -5.90 24.36 -2.14
C TYR A 59 -5.60 25.12 -0.85
N THR A 60 -4.54 24.75 -0.13
CA THR A 60 -4.18 25.37 1.15
C THR A 60 -3.80 26.84 0.98
N LEU A 61 -3.14 27.19 -0.14
CA LEU A 61 -2.80 28.56 -0.48
C LEU A 61 -4.02 29.39 -0.90
N GLU A 62 -4.95 28.82 -1.66
CA GLU A 62 -6.17 29.50 -2.13
C GLU A 62 -7.19 29.71 -1.01
N GLN A 63 -7.40 28.70 -0.16
CA GLN A 63 -8.42 28.73 0.89
C GLN A 63 -7.89 29.18 2.25
N GLY A 64 -6.55 29.30 2.41
CA GLY A 64 -5.89 29.56 3.69
C GLY A 64 -6.06 28.43 4.72
N GLN A 65 -6.60 27.28 4.29
CA GLN A 65 -6.91 26.14 5.14
C GLN A 65 -6.50 24.83 4.45
N PHE A 66 -5.95 23.88 5.21
CA PHE A 66 -5.70 22.53 4.74
C PHE A 66 -7.04 21.85 4.41
N PRO A 67 -7.12 21.06 3.32
CA PRO A 67 -8.34 20.36 2.94
C PRO A 67 -8.79 19.40 4.05
N ASP A 68 -10.09 19.23 4.21
CA ASP A 68 -10.65 18.34 5.22
C ASP A 68 -11.86 17.60 4.66
N ASP A 69 -11.95 16.30 4.94
CA ASP A 69 -13.07 15.45 4.49
C ASP A 69 -14.44 15.85 5.06
N GLY A 70 -14.50 16.79 6.01
CA GLY A 70 -15.73 17.47 6.40
C GLY A 70 -16.42 18.24 5.26
N ASP A 71 -15.67 18.62 4.21
CA ASP A 71 -16.24 19.13 2.96
C ASP A 71 -16.39 17.98 1.94
N PRO A 72 -17.63 17.62 1.52
CA PRO A 72 -17.86 16.50 0.62
C PRO A 72 -17.21 16.69 -0.78
N ASN A 73 -16.88 17.91 -1.17
CA ASN A 73 -16.31 18.21 -2.48
C ASN A 73 -14.78 18.16 -2.50
N VAL A 74 -14.13 18.13 -1.34
CA VAL A 74 -12.68 18.27 -1.24
C VAL A 74 -11.94 17.18 -2.02
N LYS A 75 -12.43 15.94 -1.96
CA LYS A 75 -11.79 14.82 -2.66
C LYS A 75 -11.85 14.97 -4.17
N ALA A 76 -12.99 15.42 -4.71
CA ALA A 76 -13.14 15.69 -6.12
C ALA A 76 -12.22 16.83 -6.58
N LEU A 77 -12.13 17.89 -5.78
CA LEU A 77 -11.26 19.04 -6.05
C LEU A 77 -9.77 18.67 -6.02
N LEU A 78 -9.38 17.73 -5.16
CA LEU A 78 -8.02 17.18 -5.12
C LEU A 78 -7.72 16.20 -6.28
N GLY A 79 -8.72 15.87 -7.11
CA GLY A 79 -8.59 14.96 -8.25
C GLY A 79 -8.56 13.48 -7.84
N LEU A 80 -9.10 13.13 -6.67
CA LEU A 80 -9.18 11.73 -6.22
C LEU A 80 -10.25 10.97 -7.04
N PRO A 81 -9.91 9.82 -7.64
CA PRO A 81 -10.91 8.97 -8.27
C PRO A 81 -11.85 8.37 -7.21
N SER A 82 -13.14 8.27 -7.55
CA SER A 82 -14.18 7.75 -6.64
C SER A 82 -13.88 6.36 -6.07
N ALA A 83 -13.16 5.52 -6.82
CA ALA A 83 -12.71 4.21 -6.39
C ALA A 83 -11.78 4.23 -5.17
N LEU A 84 -11.08 5.35 -4.93
CA LEU A 84 -10.13 5.51 -3.82
C LEU A 84 -10.65 6.43 -2.71
N SER A 85 -11.81 7.06 -2.89
CA SER A 85 -12.36 8.04 -1.94
C SER A 85 -12.58 7.48 -0.54
N ASN A 86 -12.96 6.20 -0.42
CA ASN A 86 -13.13 5.53 0.87
C ASN A 86 -11.80 5.01 1.46
N ALA A 87 -10.77 4.88 0.63
CA ALA A 87 -9.47 4.39 1.05
C ALA A 87 -8.54 5.53 1.50
N ILE A 88 -8.72 6.74 0.98
CA ILE A 88 -7.88 7.89 1.30
C ILE A 88 -8.66 8.84 2.20
N ALA A 89 -8.17 9.05 3.43
CA ALA A 89 -8.68 10.06 4.35
C ALA A 89 -7.82 11.33 4.26
N VAL A 90 -8.48 12.49 4.20
CA VAL A 90 -7.86 13.82 4.25
C VAL A 90 -8.36 14.50 5.50
N THR A 91 -7.45 14.82 6.42
CA THR A 91 -7.81 15.36 7.74
C THR A 91 -6.99 16.59 8.05
N ARG A 92 -7.67 17.69 8.34
CA ARG A 92 -7.07 18.91 8.84
C ARG A 92 -6.81 18.77 10.34
N THR A 93 -5.60 19.09 10.76
CA THR A 93 -5.21 19.13 12.17
C THR A 93 -5.13 20.56 12.70
N GLN A 94 -4.71 21.49 11.85
CA GLN A 94 -4.65 22.94 12.14
C GLN A 94 -4.88 23.73 10.85
N SER A 95 -4.93 25.06 10.93
CA SER A 95 -5.24 25.93 9.78
C SER A 95 -4.56 25.47 8.49
N ALA A 96 -3.23 25.42 8.43
CA ALA A 96 -2.48 24.94 7.26
C ALA A 96 -1.85 23.55 7.45
N ALA A 97 -2.19 22.81 8.51
CA ALA A 97 -1.56 21.51 8.81
C ALA A 97 -2.58 20.37 8.76
N GLY A 98 -2.12 19.18 8.36
CA GLY A 98 -3.01 18.04 8.20
C GLY A 98 -2.31 16.79 7.71
N SER A 99 -3.11 15.77 7.43
CA SER A 99 -2.64 14.48 6.96
C SER A 99 -3.48 13.96 5.82
N VAL A 100 -2.84 13.23 4.92
CA VAL A 100 -3.51 12.40 3.91
C VAL A 100 -3.06 10.97 4.09
N ILE A 101 -4.00 10.09 4.42
CA ILE A 101 -3.72 8.72 4.86
C ILE A 101 -4.46 7.73 3.98
N VAL A 102 -3.74 6.77 3.41
CA VAL A 102 -4.30 5.57 2.78
C VAL A 102 -4.54 4.52 3.86
N ASN A 103 -5.77 4.04 3.95
CA ASN A 103 -6.17 2.89 4.73
C ASN A 103 -6.38 1.68 3.81
N PHE A 104 -5.43 0.74 3.83
CA PHE A 104 -5.47 -0.45 2.98
C PHE A 104 -6.64 -1.38 3.32
N ASN A 105 -7.22 -1.29 4.52
CA ASN A 105 -8.39 -2.09 4.89
C ASN A 105 -9.59 -1.79 3.98
N ASN A 106 -9.67 -0.56 3.49
CA ASN A 106 -10.76 -0.08 2.64
C ASN A 106 -10.48 -0.33 1.14
N ILE A 107 -9.35 -0.94 0.79
CA ILE A 107 -9.03 -1.35 -0.58
C ILE A 107 -9.34 -2.83 -0.72
N ALA A 108 -10.39 -3.18 -1.47
CA ALA A 108 -10.89 -4.56 -1.58
C ALA A 108 -9.77 -5.59 -1.86
N ASN A 109 -8.89 -5.28 -2.81
CA ASN A 109 -7.83 -6.18 -3.29
C ASN A 109 -6.44 -5.89 -2.72
N ALA A 110 -6.33 -5.16 -1.61
CA ALA A 110 -5.03 -5.00 -0.94
C ALA A 110 -4.52 -6.33 -0.40
N SER A 111 -3.21 -6.54 -0.50
CA SER A 111 -2.54 -7.75 -0.06
C SER A 111 -2.74 -8.00 1.44
N PRO A 112 -2.88 -9.26 1.89
CA PRO A 112 -3.13 -9.58 3.31
C PRO A 112 -2.07 -9.02 4.26
N SER A 113 -0.81 -8.93 3.80
CA SER A 113 0.30 -8.42 4.60
C SER A 113 0.23 -6.91 4.90
N ILE A 114 -0.44 -6.11 4.08
CA ILE A 114 -0.52 -4.65 4.23
C ILE A 114 -1.94 -4.18 4.66
N LYS A 115 -2.92 -5.09 4.67
CA LYS A 115 -4.35 -4.77 4.88
C LYS A 115 -4.65 -3.94 6.12
N THR A 116 -3.94 -4.18 7.22
CA THR A 116 -4.10 -3.45 8.50
C THR A 116 -3.19 -2.23 8.63
N THR A 117 -2.30 -2.02 7.66
CA THR A 117 -1.35 -0.90 7.67
C THR A 117 -2.02 0.35 7.13
N LYS A 118 -1.60 1.51 7.63
CA LYS A 118 -1.92 2.82 7.10
C LYS A 118 -0.64 3.50 6.67
N ILE A 119 -0.65 4.22 5.56
CA ILE A 119 0.48 5.01 5.07
C ILE A 119 -0.04 6.39 4.75
N GLY A 120 0.69 7.41 5.18
CA GLY A 120 0.23 8.78 5.03
C GLY A 120 1.34 9.79 4.90
N LEU A 121 0.94 10.93 4.37
CA LEU A 121 1.73 12.13 4.32
C LEU A 121 1.18 13.13 5.32
N PHE A 122 2.06 13.86 5.98
CA PHE A 122 1.72 14.83 7.01
C PHE A 122 2.36 16.16 6.64
N ARG A 123 1.54 17.20 6.61
CA ARG A 123 1.96 18.57 6.37
C ARG A 123 1.91 19.33 7.68
N GLU A 124 3.02 19.95 8.04
CA GLU A 124 3.11 20.85 9.18
C GLU A 124 2.68 22.28 8.77
N GLN A 125 2.47 23.18 9.74
CA GLN A 125 1.99 24.56 9.44
C GLN A 125 2.96 25.34 8.55
N ASP A 126 4.26 25.07 8.65
CA ASP A 126 5.33 25.67 7.85
C ASP A 126 5.39 25.15 6.41
N GLY A 127 4.56 24.17 6.05
CA GLY A 127 4.56 23.52 4.74
C GLY A 127 5.54 22.36 4.60
N THR A 128 6.23 21.97 5.67
CA THR A 128 7.10 20.80 5.68
C THR A 128 6.27 19.52 5.57
N TRP A 129 6.67 18.62 4.68
CA TRP A 129 6.03 17.31 4.51
C TRP A 129 6.87 16.19 5.12
N SER A 130 6.21 15.30 5.86
CA SER A 130 6.79 14.05 6.35
C SER A 130 5.96 12.85 5.92
N CYS A 131 6.59 11.69 5.76
CA CYS A 131 5.88 10.43 5.54
C CYS A 131 5.82 9.62 6.84
N GLY A 132 4.64 9.11 7.15
CA GLY A 132 4.39 8.21 8.27
C GLY A 132 3.67 6.94 7.84
N SER A 133 3.94 5.85 8.54
CA SER A 133 3.12 4.64 8.50
C SER A 133 2.61 4.29 9.89
N SER A 134 1.44 3.65 9.97
CA SER A 134 1.02 3.05 11.23
C SER A 134 2.08 2.03 11.65
N ALA A 135 2.31 1.92 12.95
CA ALA A 135 3.23 0.95 13.52
C ALA A 135 2.74 -0.49 13.25
N SER A 136 2.93 -0.98 12.03
CA SER A 136 2.88 -2.41 11.76
C SER A 136 4.16 -3.01 12.35
N THR A 137 4.00 -4.08 13.12
CA THR A 137 5.10 -4.85 13.73
C THR A 137 6.09 -5.41 12.70
N ASP A 138 5.78 -5.28 11.40
CA ASP A 138 6.60 -5.71 10.29
C ASP A 138 7.31 -4.52 9.64
N SER A 139 8.46 -4.13 10.22
CA SER A 139 9.30 -3.03 9.72
C SER A 139 9.72 -3.19 8.25
N GLY A 140 9.57 -4.39 7.67
CA GLY A 140 9.86 -4.70 6.28
C GLY A 140 8.87 -4.15 5.25
N LEU A 141 7.68 -3.70 5.68
CA LEU A 141 6.64 -3.16 4.80
C LEU A 141 6.70 -1.63 4.64
N LEU A 142 7.54 -0.94 5.42
CA LEU A 142 7.66 0.51 5.33
C LEU A 142 8.30 0.93 4.00
N PRO A 143 7.69 1.87 3.27
CA PRO A 143 8.36 2.54 2.15
C PRO A 143 9.60 3.29 2.62
N LYS A 144 10.60 3.40 1.73
CA LYS A 144 11.81 4.18 2.01
C LYS A 144 11.43 5.65 2.27
N GLY A 145 11.97 6.23 3.34
CA GLY A 145 11.72 7.63 3.72
C GLY A 145 10.47 7.85 4.59
N CYS A 146 9.71 6.79 4.90
CA CYS A 146 8.63 6.85 5.88
C CYS A 146 9.11 6.36 7.24
N THR A 147 8.57 6.95 8.30
CA THR A 147 8.84 6.55 9.69
C THR A 147 7.56 6.05 10.35
N ASN A 148 7.69 5.25 11.41
CA ASN A 148 6.52 4.88 12.20
C ASN A 148 5.95 6.13 12.90
N LYS A 149 4.66 6.39 12.72
CA LYS A 149 3.97 7.54 13.33
C LYS A 149 2.80 7.05 14.19
N SER A 150 2.82 7.42 15.46
CA SER A 150 1.78 7.08 16.43
C SER A 150 0.49 7.85 16.15
N GLY A 151 -0.67 7.22 16.39
CA GLY A 151 -1.98 7.89 16.28
C GLY A 151 -2.58 7.92 14.87
N MET A 152 -2.12 7.04 13.97
CA MET A 152 -2.67 6.89 12.60
C MET A 152 -3.93 6.03 12.53
#